data_AF-Q81GD6-F1
#
_entry.id   AF-Q81GD6-F1
#
_cell.length_a   1.000
_cell.length_b   1.000
_cell.length_c   1.000
_cell.angle_alpha   90.00
_cell.angle_beta   90.00
_cell.angle_gamma   90.00
#
_symmetry.space_group_name_H-M   'P 1'
#
loop_
_entity.id
_entity.type
_entity.pdbx_description
1 polymer ?
#
loop_
_entity_poly.entity_id
_entity_poly.type
_entity_poly.pdbx_seq_one_letter_code
_entity_poly.pdbx_strand_id
1 'polypeptide(L)'
;MMAILSAIYIDGEEKREYNKSEIDTNLYNNHLKGKLYCPTPNCQARLIFNSGLRSYLKTWNNDNHIEGCIHGFDRVKGRIGVDTSHFINVELSSERKKRALKEAFAMYTMTEEEREKRQNKKTKKKSTPTTVTKQTKPASKIVMDGGVDEATTLQVGVRGPNLSKRTVDMLKEKDTGQTRLLIGIIKDVILDTQGTATIIVVENNMQVCVRFEEAFREGSPNYLGLFHHIKKYISATKNVIFTGIGEIRKREESDSFDFAVFNGQDFEIDKMDLRVLANPYR
;
A
#
# COMPACT_ATOMS: atom_id res chain seq x y z
N MET A 1 -29.76 3.99 -14.73
CA MET A 1 -28.76 4.07 -15.81
C MET A 1 -29.02 2.93 -16.78
N MET A 2 -29.39 3.22 -18.03
CA MET A 2 -29.60 2.17 -19.03
C MET A 2 -28.27 1.72 -19.64
N ALA A 3 -28.14 0.42 -19.90
CA ALA A 3 -26.97 -0.12 -20.56
C ALA A 3 -26.91 0.36 -22.02
N ILE A 4 -25.70 0.61 -22.52
CA ILE A 4 -25.46 0.96 -23.92
C ILE A 4 -25.31 -0.34 -24.70
N LEU A 5 -26.18 -0.57 -25.70
CA LEU A 5 -26.25 -1.81 -26.48
C LEU A 5 -25.62 -1.68 -27.87
N SER A 6 -25.62 -0.48 -28.45
CA SER A 6 -25.00 -0.17 -29.74
C SER A 6 -24.08 1.06 -29.64
N ALA A 7 -23.17 1.18 -30.60
CA ALA A 7 -22.24 2.29 -30.73
C ALA A 7 -22.12 2.71 -32.20
N ILE A 8 -21.97 4.01 -32.44
CA ILE A 8 -21.71 4.55 -33.77
C ILE A 8 -20.20 4.70 -33.96
N TYR A 9 -19.65 4.00 -34.93
CA TYR A 9 -18.30 4.23 -35.43
C TYR A 9 -18.29 5.42 -36.39
N ILE A 10 -17.37 6.35 -36.16
CA ILE A 10 -17.15 7.52 -37.03
C ILE A 10 -15.65 7.61 -37.33
N ASP A 11 -15.29 7.51 -38.60
CA ASP A 11 -13.92 7.69 -39.11
C ASP A 11 -13.93 8.47 -40.41
N GLY A 12 -13.73 9.79 -40.33
CA GLY A 12 -13.90 10.69 -41.47
C GLY A 12 -15.36 10.69 -41.97
N GLU A 13 -15.58 10.19 -43.18
CA GLU A 13 -16.90 10.11 -43.82
C GLU A 13 -17.63 8.78 -43.55
N GLU A 14 -16.92 7.77 -43.04
CA GLU A 14 -17.52 6.47 -42.75
C GLU A 14 -18.27 6.51 -41.41
N LYS A 15 -19.58 6.30 -41.48
CA LYS A 15 -20.46 6.15 -40.33
C LYS A 15 -21.10 4.77 -40.34
N ARG A 16 -20.80 3.95 -39.33
CA ARG A 16 -21.36 2.60 -39.20
C ARG A 16 -21.82 2.34 -37.77
N GLU A 17 -22.99 1.74 -37.60
CA GLU A 17 -23.44 1.28 -36.29
C GLU A 17 -22.93 -0.14 -36.03
N TYR A 18 -22.40 -0.36 -34.83
CA TYR A 18 -21.98 -1.66 -34.34
C TYR A 18 -22.78 -2.01 -33.09
N ASN A 19 -23.39 -3.20 -33.09
CA ASN A 19 -23.94 -3.75 -31.86
C ASN A 19 -22.81 -4.28 -30.97
N LYS A 20 -23.04 -4.27 -29.65
CA LYS A 20 -22.13 -4.86 -28.67
C LYS A 20 -21.72 -6.30 -29.02
N SER A 21 -22.63 -7.11 -29.56
CA SER A 21 -22.39 -8.51 -29.91
C SER A 21 -21.48 -8.70 -31.13
N GLU A 22 -21.33 -7.66 -31.95
CA GLU A 22 -20.53 -7.68 -33.19
C GLU A 22 -19.10 -7.17 -32.96
N ILE A 23 -18.83 -6.57 -31.79
CA ILE A 23 -17.52 -6.03 -31.43
C ILE A 23 -16.71 -7.14 -30.77
N ASP A 24 -15.64 -7.56 -31.44
CA ASP A 24 -14.62 -8.41 -30.86
C ASP A 24 -13.43 -7.58 -30.33
N THR A 25 -12.64 -8.16 -29.43
CA THR A 25 -11.46 -7.53 -28.81
C THR A 25 -10.43 -7.11 -29.86
N ASN A 26 -10.20 -7.95 -30.87
CA ASN A 26 -9.26 -7.67 -31.96
C ASN A 26 -9.76 -6.50 -32.83
N LEU A 27 -11.03 -6.52 -33.21
CA LEU A 27 -11.67 -5.46 -33.98
C LEU A 27 -11.63 -4.12 -33.21
N TYR A 28 -11.92 -4.16 -31.92
CA TYR A 28 -11.90 -2.98 -31.07
C TYR A 28 -10.51 -2.35 -30.99
N ASN A 29 -9.49 -3.14 -30.66
CA ASN A 29 -8.14 -2.61 -30.43
C ASN A 29 -7.48 -2.07 -31.71
N ASN A 30 -7.77 -2.68 -32.86
CA ASN A 30 -7.13 -2.31 -34.13
C ASN A 30 -7.87 -1.18 -34.86
N HIS A 31 -9.21 -1.17 -34.85
CA HIS A 31 -10.00 -0.27 -35.71
C HIS A 31 -10.94 0.66 -34.93
N LEU A 32 -11.61 0.18 -33.88
CA LEU A 32 -12.70 0.96 -33.25
C LEU A 32 -12.25 1.83 -32.06
N LYS A 33 -11.06 1.60 -31.53
CA LYS A 33 -10.58 2.28 -30.31
C LYS A 33 -10.50 3.79 -30.52
N GLY A 34 -11.29 4.53 -29.72
CA GLY A 34 -11.34 5.99 -29.75
C GLY A 34 -12.26 6.59 -30.81
N LYS A 35 -12.89 5.75 -31.65
CA LYS A 35 -13.78 6.15 -32.76
C LYS A 35 -15.24 5.73 -32.59
N LEU A 36 -15.58 5.13 -31.44
CA LEU A 36 -16.95 4.77 -31.09
C LEU A 36 -17.63 5.90 -30.33
N TYR A 37 -18.88 6.18 -30.67
CA TYR A 37 -19.70 7.26 -30.14
C TYR A 37 -21.08 6.76 -29.70
N CYS A 38 -21.72 7.54 -28.82
CA CYS A 38 -23.06 7.28 -28.32
C CYS A 38 -24.10 7.23 -29.46
N PRO A 39 -25.04 6.28 -29.45
CA PRO A 39 -26.09 6.17 -30.47
C PRO A 39 -27.15 7.29 -30.40
N THR A 40 -27.26 7.98 -29.27
CA THR A 40 -28.23 9.07 -29.09
C THR A 40 -27.97 10.20 -30.10
N PRO A 41 -29.01 10.74 -30.76
CA PRO A 41 -28.85 11.85 -31.71
C PRO A 41 -28.17 13.04 -31.05
N ASN A 42 -27.24 13.66 -31.78
CA ASN A 42 -26.41 14.78 -31.34
C ASN A 42 -25.52 14.51 -30.11
N CYS A 43 -25.38 13.27 -29.64
CA CYS A 43 -24.47 12.97 -28.54
C CYS A 43 -23.05 12.67 -29.04
N GLN A 44 -22.09 13.51 -28.67
CA GLN A 44 -20.68 13.38 -29.05
C GLN A 44 -19.84 12.55 -28.05
N ALA A 45 -20.48 11.91 -27.07
CA ALA A 45 -19.76 11.14 -26.06
C ALA A 45 -19.11 9.89 -26.69
N ARG A 46 -17.79 9.75 -26.55
CA ARG A 46 -17.09 8.54 -27.01
C ARG A 46 -17.37 7.37 -26.11
N LEU A 47 -17.23 6.15 -26.65
CA LEU A 47 -17.46 4.89 -25.98
C LEU A 47 -16.20 3.99 -26.01
N ILE A 48 -16.09 3.15 -25.00
CA ILE A 48 -15.08 2.11 -24.80
C ILE A 48 -15.82 0.77 -24.76
N PHE A 49 -15.34 -0.19 -25.55
CA PHE A 49 -15.74 -1.58 -25.41
C PHE A 49 -14.84 -2.28 -24.40
N ASN A 50 -15.43 -2.97 -23.43
CA ASN A 50 -14.72 -3.82 -22.49
C ASN A 50 -15.11 -5.27 -22.73
N SER A 51 -14.12 -6.12 -23.00
CA SER A 51 -14.28 -7.53 -23.38
C SER A 51 -14.17 -8.53 -22.21
N GLY A 52 -14.46 -8.10 -20.97
CA GLY A 52 -14.47 -8.98 -19.80
C GLY A 52 -15.56 -10.06 -19.82
N LEU A 53 -15.72 -10.80 -18.69
CA LEU A 53 -16.64 -11.95 -18.51
C LEU A 53 -18.07 -11.69 -19.03
N ARG A 54 -18.52 -10.44 -18.95
CA ARG A 54 -19.65 -9.92 -19.73
C ARG A 54 -19.10 -8.73 -20.50
N SER A 55 -19.14 -8.78 -21.83
CA SER A 55 -18.76 -7.60 -22.61
C SER A 55 -19.72 -6.45 -22.29
N TYR A 56 -19.27 -5.20 -22.41
CA TYR A 56 -20.15 -4.03 -22.30
C TYR A 56 -19.51 -2.79 -22.91
N LEU A 57 -20.36 -1.83 -23.28
CA LEU A 57 -19.95 -0.49 -23.71
C LEU A 57 -20.03 0.47 -22.53
N LYS A 58 -19.02 1.33 -22.40
CA LYS A 58 -18.93 2.36 -21.35
C LYS A 58 -18.48 3.68 -21.97
N THR A 59 -18.96 4.81 -21.45
CA THR A 59 -18.46 6.13 -21.84
C THR A 59 -16.95 6.26 -21.63
N TRP A 60 -16.27 6.89 -22.59
CA TRP A 60 -14.85 7.20 -22.53
C TRP A 60 -14.52 8.05 -21.31
N ASN A 61 -13.29 7.90 -20.81
CA ASN A 61 -12.85 8.63 -19.62
C ASN A 61 -12.93 10.14 -19.89
N ASN A 62 -13.56 10.89 -18.99
CA ASN A 62 -13.78 12.33 -19.07
C ASN A 62 -14.69 12.85 -20.20
N ASP A 63 -15.28 12.00 -21.02
CA ASP A 63 -16.32 12.42 -21.98
C ASP A 63 -17.71 12.51 -21.33
N ASN A 64 -18.44 13.60 -21.56
CA ASN A 64 -19.81 13.77 -21.08
C ASN A 64 -20.82 13.56 -22.20
N HIS A 65 -21.98 13.02 -21.86
CA HIS A 65 -23.13 13.01 -22.76
C HIS A 65 -23.80 14.40 -22.76
N ILE A 66 -24.57 14.69 -23.80
CA ILE A 66 -25.42 15.87 -23.85
C ILE A 66 -26.51 15.83 -22.75
N GLU A 67 -26.99 17.01 -22.36
CA GLU A 67 -28.10 17.14 -21.41
C GLU A 67 -29.35 16.43 -21.97
N GLY A 68 -29.98 15.57 -21.17
CA GLY A 68 -31.14 14.77 -21.59
C GLY A 68 -30.82 13.47 -22.33
N CYS A 69 -29.53 13.09 -22.48
CA CYS A 69 -29.19 11.78 -23.04
C CYS A 69 -29.65 10.63 -22.13
N ILE A 70 -30.28 9.61 -22.72
CA ILE A 70 -30.75 8.39 -22.02
C ILE A 70 -29.60 7.63 -21.34
N HIS A 71 -28.41 7.70 -21.93
CA HIS A 71 -27.18 7.09 -21.43
C HIS A 71 -26.31 8.05 -20.61
N GLY A 72 -26.79 9.29 -20.42
CA GLY A 72 -26.10 10.32 -19.64
C GLY A 72 -26.07 9.99 -18.16
N PHE A 73 -25.05 10.51 -17.50
CA PHE A 73 -24.93 10.46 -16.05
C PHE A 73 -24.16 11.68 -15.56
N ASP A 74 -24.57 12.18 -14.39
CA ASP A 74 -23.85 13.26 -13.74
C ASP A 74 -22.61 12.71 -13.06
N ARG A 75 -21.45 13.27 -13.42
CA ARG A 75 -20.22 13.00 -12.70
C ARG A 75 -20.22 13.78 -11.41
N VAL A 76 -20.53 13.10 -10.32
CA VAL A 76 -20.27 13.62 -8.98
C VAL A 76 -18.75 13.75 -8.83
N LYS A 77 -18.27 14.97 -8.52
CA LYS A 77 -16.85 15.23 -8.27
C LYS A 77 -16.37 14.31 -7.14
N GLY A 78 -15.55 13.30 -7.46
CA GLY A 78 -14.88 12.49 -6.46
C GLY A 78 -13.88 13.33 -5.68
N ARG A 79 -13.50 12.86 -4.48
CA ARG A 79 -12.49 13.55 -3.66
C ARG A 79 -11.17 13.62 -4.42
N ILE A 80 -10.54 14.79 -4.38
CA ILE A 80 -9.17 15.00 -4.89
C ILE A 80 -8.23 14.20 -3.97
N GLY A 81 -7.51 13.24 -4.54
CA GLY A 81 -6.48 12.51 -3.82
C GLY A 81 -5.22 13.35 -3.74
N VAL A 82 -4.70 13.58 -2.53
CA VAL A 82 -3.38 14.19 -2.33
C VAL A 82 -2.32 13.10 -2.51
N ASP A 83 -1.40 13.30 -3.44
CA ASP A 83 -0.26 12.40 -3.54
C ASP A 83 0.68 12.63 -2.35
N THR A 84 0.93 11.56 -1.61
CA THR A 84 1.75 11.58 -0.38
C THR A 84 3.11 10.91 -0.56
N SER A 85 3.45 10.57 -1.80
CA SER A 85 4.75 10.01 -2.20
C SER A 85 5.91 10.97 -1.94
N HIS A 86 5.69 12.29 -2.05
CA HIS A 86 6.71 13.33 -1.92
C HIS A 86 6.87 13.90 -0.50
N PHE A 87 6.22 13.32 0.52
CA PHE A 87 6.49 13.73 1.91
C PHE A 87 7.82 13.13 2.35
N ILE A 88 8.89 13.86 2.03
CA ILE A 88 10.20 13.72 2.66
C ILE A 88 9.99 14.02 4.15
N ASN A 89 10.22 13.01 4.99
CA ASN A 89 10.37 13.12 6.44
C ASN A 89 9.19 13.67 7.23
N VAL A 90 7.94 13.26 6.96
CA VAL A 90 6.93 13.33 8.04
C VAL A 90 7.17 12.13 8.95
N GLU A 91 7.83 12.36 10.08
CA GLU A 91 7.87 11.38 11.17
C GLU A 91 6.45 10.90 11.46
N LEU A 92 6.21 9.61 11.23
CA LEU A 92 4.92 9.01 11.55
C LEU A 92 4.69 9.10 13.06
N SER A 93 3.49 9.51 13.47
CA SER A 93 3.12 9.53 14.89
C SER A 93 3.34 8.15 15.52
N SER A 94 3.82 8.14 16.76
CA SER A 94 4.10 6.90 17.51
C SER A 94 2.88 6.00 17.63
N GLU A 95 1.67 6.56 17.78
CA GLU A 95 0.41 5.81 17.78
C GLU A 95 0.15 5.10 16.46
N ARG A 96 0.40 5.77 15.33
CA ARG A 96 0.22 5.19 14.00
C ARG A 96 1.22 4.07 13.74
N LYS A 97 2.47 4.22 14.20
CA LYS A 97 3.49 3.16 14.14
C LYS A 97 3.06 1.93 14.94
N LYS A 98 2.66 2.10 16.20
CA LYS A 98 2.15 1.00 17.07
C LYS A 98 0.93 0.30 16.46
N ARG A 99 -0.02 1.07 15.92
CA ARG A 99 -1.19 0.50 15.24
C ARG A 99 -0.77 -0.32 14.01
N ALA A 100 0.19 0.18 13.22
CA ALA A 100 0.68 -0.52 12.04
C ALA A 100 1.34 -1.86 12.40
N LEU A 101 2.19 -1.88 13.43
CA LEU A 101 2.85 -3.09 13.96
C LEU A 101 1.81 -4.11 14.47
N LYS A 102 0.86 -3.67 15.30
CA LYS A 102 -0.22 -4.53 15.82
C LYS A 102 -1.09 -5.12 14.70
N GLU A 103 -1.45 -4.31 13.71
CA GLU A 103 -2.23 -4.78 12.56
C GLU A 103 -1.42 -5.74 11.67
N ALA A 104 -0.12 -5.50 11.51
CA ALA A 104 0.78 -6.36 10.73
C ALA A 104 0.90 -7.75 11.35
N PHE A 105 1.19 -7.82 12.65
CA PHE A 105 1.21 -9.08 13.39
C PHE A 105 -0.14 -9.81 13.26
N ALA A 106 -1.25 -9.10 13.48
CA ALA A 106 -2.57 -9.71 13.40
C ALA A 106 -2.86 -10.30 12.00
N MET A 107 -2.42 -9.67 10.92
CA MET A 107 -2.59 -10.24 9.58
C MET A 107 -1.74 -11.50 9.36
N TYR A 108 -0.55 -11.54 9.95
CA TYR A 108 0.35 -12.68 9.86
C TYR A 108 -0.18 -13.90 10.63
N THR A 109 -0.70 -13.70 11.85
CA THR A 109 -1.22 -14.79 12.68
C THR A 109 -2.67 -15.17 12.40
N MET A 110 -3.42 -14.39 11.61
CA MET A 110 -4.82 -14.69 11.29
C MET A 110 -4.93 -15.93 10.38
N THR A 111 -5.79 -16.86 10.79
CA THR A 111 -6.19 -18.02 9.99
C THR A 111 -6.98 -17.59 8.74
N GLU A 112 -7.00 -18.45 7.73
CA GLU A 112 -7.67 -18.17 6.45
C GLU A 112 -9.18 -17.89 6.63
N GLU A 113 -9.82 -18.60 7.56
CA GLU A 113 -11.24 -18.41 7.92
C GLU A 113 -11.55 -17.03 8.53
N GLU A 114 -10.64 -16.47 9.33
CA GLU A 114 -10.79 -15.12 9.88
C GLU A 114 -10.55 -14.03 8.83
N ARG A 115 -9.65 -14.30 7.86
CA ARG A 115 -9.40 -13.41 6.72
C ARG A 115 -10.65 -13.27 5.85
N GLU A 116 -11.35 -14.37 5.57
CA GLU A 116 -12.61 -14.36 4.81
C GLU A 116 -13.74 -13.61 5.54
N LYS A 117 -13.92 -13.84 6.84
CA LYS A 117 -14.92 -13.11 7.65
C LYS A 117 -14.66 -11.60 7.66
N ARG A 118 -13.39 -11.17 7.62
CA ARG A 118 -13.01 -9.74 7.51
C ARG A 118 -13.25 -9.18 6.11
N GLN A 119 -13.00 -9.94 5.04
CA GLN A 119 -13.33 -9.53 3.68
C GLN A 119 -14.85 -9.35 3.50
N ASN A 120 -15.65 -10.29 4.01
CA ASN A 120 -17.11 -10.24 3.97
C ASN A 120 -17.71 -9.09 4.80
N LYS A 121 -17.00 -8.60 5.84
CA LYS A 121 -17.39 -7.37 6.56
C LYS A 121 -17.00 -6.09 5.81
N LYS A 122 -15.96 -6.11 4.97
CA LYS A 122 -15.54 -4.94 4.17
C LYS A 122 -16.44 -4.71 2.96
N THR A 123 -16.95 -5.77 2.32
CA THR A 123 -17.90 -5.66 1.20
C THR A 123 -19.23 -4.99 1.57
N LYS A 124 -19.58 -4.91 2.86
CA LYS A 124 -20.76 -4.19 3.35
C LYS A 124 -20.55 -2.67 3.58
N LYS A 125 -19.32 -2.14 3.47
CA LYS A 125 -19.10 -0.68 3.57
C LYS A 125 -19.37 -0.03 2.21
N LYS A 126 -20.39 0.84 2.19
CA LYS A 126 -20.81 1.66 1.05
C LYS A 126 -19.62 2.15 0.21
N SER A 127 -19.75 2.01 -1.10
CA SER A 127 -18.86 2.58 -2.12
C SER A 127 -18.55 4.04 -1.80
N THR A 128 -17.38 4.30 -1.23
CA THR A 128 -16.86 5.67 -1.14
C THR A 128 -16.58 6.15 -2.57
N PRO A 129 -16.88 7.42 -2.89
CA PRO A 129 -16.69 7.95 -4.23
C PRO A 129 -15.25 7.74 -4.70
N THR A 130 -15.09 7.15 -5.88
CA THR A 130 -13.81 6.88 -6.52
C THR A 130 -13.06 8.19 -6.76
N THR A 131 -11.80 8.26 -6.36
CA THR A 131 -10.91 9.41 -6.64
C THR A 131 -10.80 9.58 -8.16
N VAL A 132 -11.27 10.72 -8.68
CA VAL A 132 -11.34 11.00 -10.13
C VAL A 132 -9.97 11.42 -10.67
N THR A 133 -9.16 12.11 -9.85
CA THR A 133 -7.83 12.59 -10.20
C THR A 133 -6.94 12.67 -8.96
N LYS A 134 -5.67 12.25 -9.09
CA LYS A 134 -4.60 12.59 -8.14
C LYS A 134 -4.06 13.96 -8.54
N GLN A 135 -4.15 14.96 -7.68
CA GLN A 135 -3.36 16.17 -7.83
C GLN A 135 -2.20 16.11 -6.85
N THR A 136 -0.98 16.24 -7.37
CA THR A 136 0.24 16.52 -6.61
C THR A 136 0.13 17.95 -6.07
N LYS A 137 -0.57 18.11 -4.94
CA LYS A 137 -0.35 19.30 -4.11
C LYS A 137 0.83 18.97 -3.20
N PRO A 138 2.03 19.54 -3.41
CA PRO A 138 3.08 19.44 -2.42
C PRO A 138 2.57 20.19 -1.18
N ALA A 139 2.12 19.46 -0.16
CA ALA A 139 1.98 20.08 1.15
C ALA A 139 3.37 20.04 1.78
N SER A 140 4.19 21.05 1.52
CA SER A 140 5.40 21.26 2.31
C SER A 140 4.95 21.60 3.73
N LYS A 141 5.04 20.65 4.65
CA LYS A 141 5.13 20.97 6.07
C LYS A 141 6.60 21.03 6.42
N ILE A 142 7.05 22.22 6.80
CA ILE A 142 8.31 22.42 7.52
C ILE A 142 8.14 21.67 8.84
N VAL A 143 8.93 20.61 9.02
CA VAL A 143 9.02 19.88 10.28
C VAL A 143 9.92 20.74 11.17
N MET A 144 9.33 21.47 12.10
CA MET A 144 10.10 21.98 13.24
C MET A 144 10.33 20.81 14.19
N ASP A 145 11.56 20.76 14.71
CA ASP A 145 12.05 19.76 15.67
C ASP A 145 11.10 19.68 16.87
N GLY A 146 10.35 18.59 16.96
CA GLY A 146 9.18 18.46 17.85
C GLY A 146 8.00 17.84 17.11
N GLY A 147 7.91 16.51 17.18
CA GLY A 147 6.97 15.65 16.47
C GLY A 147 5.60 16.25 16.14
N VAL A 148 5.13 15.96 14.93
CA VAL A 148 3.85 16.48 14.43
C VAL A 148 2.69 15.82 15.15
N ASP A 149 2.01 16.58 16.02
CA ASP A 149 0.76 16.15 16.65
C ASP A 149 -0.30 15.81 15.59
N GLU A 150 -1.01 14.70 15.82
CA GLU A 150 -2.05 14.20 14.91
C GLU A 150 -3.21 15.21 14.74
N ALA A 151 -3.42 16.04 15.76
CA ALA A 151 -4.36 17.17 15.73
C ALA A 151 -4.00 18.21 14.65
N THR A 152 -2.71 18.48 14.45
CA THR A 152 -2.22 19.46 13.47
C THR A 152 -2.16 18.87 12.06
N THR A 153 -2.13 17.55 11.89
CA THR A 153 -2.25 16.87 10.58
C THR A 153 -3.71 16.70 10.15
N LEU A 154 -4.64 16.52 11.08
CA LEU A 154 -6.08 16.48 10.82
C LEU A 154 -6.62 17.81 10.27
N GLN A 155 -6.12 18.95 10.78
CA GLN A 155 -6.54 20.28 10.28
C GLN A 155 -6.12 20.56 8.83
N VAL A 156 -5.05 19.94 8.34
CA VAL A 156 -4.53 20.15 6.97
C VAL A 156 -4.98 19.04 6.01
N GLY A 157 -5.66 17.99 6.51
CA GLY A 157 -6.11 16.86 5.69
C GLY A 157 -4.97 16.03 5.08
N VAL A 158 -3.74 16.23 5.56
CA VAL A 158 -2.55 15.55 5.05
C VAL A 158 -2.35 14.26 5.84
N ARG A 159 -2.75 13.14 5.22
CA ARG A 159 -2.45 11.81 5.74
C ARG A 159 -0.98 11.50 5.44
N GLY A 160 -0.16 11.28 6.46
CA GLY A 160 1.23 10.84 6.24
C GLY A 160 1.31 9.56 5.38
N PRO A 161 2.47 9.25 4.78
CA PRO A 161 2.62 8.17 3.79
C PRO A 161 2.10 6.82 4.32
N ASN A 162 1.55 6.00 3.43
CA ASN A 162 1.04 4.70 3.82
C ASN A 162 2.19 3.70 4.03
N LEU A 163 2.33 3.19 5.26
CA LEU A 163 3.27 2.10 5.56
C LEU A 163 2.79 0.82 4.88
N SER A 164 3.40 0.49 3.76
CA SER A 164 3.11 -0.74 3.05
C SER A 164 3.71 -1.92 3.81
N LYS A 165 2.84 -2.87 4.18
CA LYS A 165 3.20 -4.08 4.93
C LYS A 165 3.70 -5.13 3.96
N ARG A 166 4.90 -5.67 4.20
CA ARG A 166 5.59 -6.66 3.37
C ARG A 166 6.09 -7.80 4.23
N THR A 167 5.88 -9.02 3.78
CA THR A 167 6.63 -10.19 4.28
C THR A 167 7.99 -10.23 3.61
N VAL A 168 8.94 -10.96 4.18
CA VAL A 168 10.29 -11.12 3.61
C VAL A 168 10.24 -11.61 2.16
N ASP A 169 9.33 -12.54 1.85
CA ASP A 169 9.09 -13.10 0.50
C ASP A 169 8.58 -12.05 -0.54
N MET A 170 7.96 -10.97 -0.09
CA MET A 170 7.34 -9.97 -0.97
C MET A 170 8.26 -8.79 -1.31
N LEU A 171 9.50 -8.81 -0.85
CA LEU A 171 10.47 -7.75 -1.11
C LEU A 171 10.92 -7.78 -2.57
N LYS A 172 10.91 -6.61 -3.21
CA LYS A 172 11.34 -6.42 -4.61
C LYS A 172 12.33 -5.26 -4.66
N GLU A 173 13.10 -5.19 -5.74
CA GLU A 173 14.07 -4.09 -5.97
C GLU A 173 13.43 -2.69 -5.90
N LYS A 174 12.14 -2.58 -6.25
CA LYS A 174 11.36 -1.33 -6.18
C LYS A 174 11.15 -0.81 -4.76
N ASP A 175 11.34 -1.66 -3.75
CA ASP A 175 11.19 -1.30 -2.34
C ASP A 175 12.51 -0.79 -1.73
N THR A 176 13.63 -0.84 -2.46
CA THR A 176 14.92 -0.29 -2.02
C THR A 176 14.83 1.22 -1.80
N GLY A 177 15.37 1.70 -0.67
CA GLY A 177 15.33 3.11 -0.26
C GLY A 177 13.97 3.58 0.26
N GLN A 178 13.00 2.67 0.43
CA GLN A 178 11.68 3.01 0.96
C GLN A 178 11.50 2.50 2.40
N THR A 179 10.84 3.31 3.22
CA THR A 179 10.38 2.88 4.55
C THR A 179 9.22 1.89 4.40
N ARG A 180 9.42 0.67 4.91
CA ARG A 180 8.45 -0.43 4.85
C ARG A 180 8.25 -1.05 6.22
N LEU A 181 7.12 -1.73 6.38
CA LEU A 181 6.88 -2.58 7.53
C LEU A 181 7.19 -4.03 7.13
N LEU A 182 8.22 -4.61 7.74
CA LEU A 182 8.68 -5.98 7.53
C LEU A 182 8.06 -6.92 8.56
N ILE A 183 7.65 -8.11 8.12
CA ILE A 183 7.15 -9.20 8.95
C ILE A 183 7.83 -10.51 8.54
N GLY A 184 8.28 -11.32 9.51
CA GLY A 184 8.78 -12.68 9.26
C GLY A 184 9.22 -13.38 10.53
N ILE A 185 9.78 -14.59 10.39
CA ILE A 185 10.22 -15.43 11.52
C ILE A 185 11.70 -15.16 11.81
N ILE A 186 12.05 -14.97 13.07
CA ILE A 186 13.45 -14.83 13.48
C ILE A 186 14.13 -16.20 13.48
N LYS A 187 15.21 -16.33 12.71
CA LYS A 187 16.05 -17.54 12.66
C LYS A 187 17.20 -17.46 13.65
N ASP A 188 17.91 -16.34 13.68
CA ASP A 188 19.07 -16.15 14.55
C ASP A 188 19.31 -14.67 14.88
N VAL A 189 20.07 -14.42 15.95
CA VAL A 189 20.46 -13.10 16.42
C VAL A 189 21.96 -13.10 16.68
N ILE A 190 22.69 -12.34 15.87
CA ILE A 190 24.13 -12.12 16.00
C ILE A 190 24.31 -10.86 16.84
N LEU A 191 24.86 -11.00 18.05
CA LEU A 191 25.13 -9.86 18.91
C LEU A 191 26.42 -9.19 18.46
N ASP A 192 26.42 -7.85 18.43
CA ASP A 192 27.62 -7.06 18.15
C ASP A 192 28.29 -6.62 19.46
N THR A 193 29.60 -6.41 19.39
CA THR A 193 30.45 -5.92 20.48
C THR A 193 30.04 -4.53 20.99
N GLN A 194 29.36 -3.75 20.16
CA GLN A 194 28.85 -2.40 20.46
C GLN A 194 27.48 -2.41 21.18
N GLY A 195 26.97 -3.58 21.58
CA GLY A 195 25.68 -3.71 22.26
C GLY A 195 24.45 -3.63 21.35
N THR A 196 24.65 -3.62 20.03
CA THR A 196 23.61 -3.81 19.01
C THR A 196 23.53 -5.29 18.60
N ALA A 197 22.64 -5.61 17.66
CA ALA A 197 22.57 -6.96 17.10
C ALA A 197 22.30 -6.90 15.59
N THR A 198 22.48 -8.02 14.91
CA THR A 198 21.91 -8.28 13.59
C THR A 198 20.91 -9.42 13.73
N ILE A 199 19.66 -9.17 13.38
CA ILE A 199 18.60 -10.19 13.46
C ILE A 199 18.38 -10.75 12.06
N ILE A 200 18.47 -12.07 11.92
CA ILE A 200 18.20 -12.76 10.66
C ILE A 200 16.74 -13.18 10.66
N VAL A 201 15.96 -12.59 9.76
CA VAL A 201 14.53 -12.86 9.59
C VAL A 201 14.33 -13.66 8.30
N VAL A 202 13.55 -14.73 8.34
CA VAL A 202 13.33 -15.67 7.23
C VAL A 202 11.84 -15.87 6.98
N GLU A 203 11.47 -15.96 5.71
CA GLU A 203 10.15 -16.39 5.23
C GLU A 203 10.32 -17.09 3.87
N ASN A 204 9.68 -18.25 3.65
CA ASN A 204 9.64 -18.95 2.35
C ASN A 204 10.98 -19.01 1.58
N ASN A 205 12.06 -19.41 2.25
CA ASN A 205 13.45 -19.49 1.74
C ASN A 205 14.16 -18.16 1.43
N MET A 206 13.52 -17.00 1.62
CA MET A 206 14.19 -15.71 1.58
C MET A 206 14.59 -15.27 2.98
N GLN A 207 15.78 -14.68 3.09
CA GLN A 207 16.34 -14.19 4.35
C GLN A 207 16.71 -12.71 4.24
N VAL A 208 16.44 -11.96 5.30
CA VAL A 208 16.75 -10.53 5.42
C VAL A 208 17.47 -10.30 6.73
N CYS A 209 18.53 -9.50 6.65
CA CYS A 209 19.32 -9.11 7.80
C CYS A 209 18.82 -7.76 8.30
N VAL A 210 18.24 -7.75 9.49
CA VAL A 210 17.83 -6.53 10.19
C VAL A 210 19.03 -5.99 10.95
N ARG A 211 19.45 -4.77 10.62
CA ARG A 211 20.61 -4.09 11.21
C ARG A 211 20.16 -2.89 12.04
N PHE A 212 20.85 -2.70 13.16
CA PHE A 212 20.68 -1.57 14.06
C PHE A 212 21.97 -0.75 14.04
N GLU A 213 21.97 0.30 13.21
CA GLU A 213 23.15 1.15 12.92
C GLU A 213 23.28 2.30 13.93
N GLU A 214 24.20 3.24 13.68
CA GLU A 214 24.55 4.32 14.61
C GLU A 214 23.35 5.18 14.99
N ALA A 215 22.50 5.51 14.02
CA ALA A 215 21.27 6.26 14.23
C ALA A 215 20.32 5.60 15.24
N PHE A 216 20.32 4.26 15.33
CA PHE A 216 19.55 3.54 16.34
C PHE A 216 20.16 3.68 17.74
N ARG A 217 21.49 3.67 17.84
CA ARG A 217 22.20 3.81 19.11
C ARG A 217 21.95 5.19 19.72
N GLU A 218 21.96 6.22 18.88
CA GLU A 218 21.66 7.59 19.29
C GLU A 218 20.18 7.78 19.62
N GLY A 219 19.27 7.28 18.77
CA GLY A 219 17.83 7.45 18.96
C GLY A 219 17.24 6.56 20.06
N SER A 220 17.93 5.52 20.52
CA SER A 220 17.36 4.51 21.43
C SER A 220 18.40 3.81 22.32
N PRO A 221 19.14 4.56 23.16
CA PRO A 221 20.16 4.00 24.05
C PRO A 221 19.60 2.96 25.03
N ASN A 222 18.33 3.10 25.42
CA ASN A 222 17.64 2.19 26.35
C ASN A 222 17.46 0.76 25.82
N TYR A 223 17.72 0.52 24.53
CA TYR A 223 17.60 -0.79 23.89
C TYR A 223 18.94 -1.50 23.75
N LEU A 224 20.05 -0.77 23.96
CA LEU A 224 21.40 -1.31 23.85
C LEU A 224 21.61 -2.41 24.91
N GLY A 225 22.21 -3.51 24.49
CA GLY A 225 22.47 -4.67 25.34
C GLY A 225 21.24 -5.55 25.62
N LEU A 226 20.00 -5.14 25.30
CA LEU A 226 18.81 -5.96 25.56
C LEU A 226 18.61 -7.11 24.53
N PHE A 227 19.31 -7.06 23.40
CA PHE A 227 19.18 -8.04 22.31
C PHE A 227 19.51 -9.49 22.73
N HIS A 228 20.28 -9.68 23.80
CA HIS A 228 20.57 -11.02 24.33
C HIS A 228 19.31 -11.75 24.85
N HIS A 229 18.28 -11.01 25.28
CA HIS A 229 17.00 -11.59 25.69
C HIS A 229 16.24 -12.21 24.53
N ILE A 230 16.38 -11.67 23.31
CA ILE A 230 15.77 -12.23 22.11
C ILE A 230 16.31 -13.63 21.86
N LYS A 231 17.64 -13.80 21.98
CA LYS A 231 18.29 -15.10 21.81
C LYS A 231 17.79 -16.13 22.82
N LYS A 232 17.61 -15.73 24.09
CA LYS A 232 17.00 -16.59 25.13
C LYS A 232 15.56 -16.95 24.78
N TYR A 233 14.78 -16.00 24.27
CA TYR A 233 13.38 -16.21 23.91
C TYR A 233 13.21 -17.15 22.71
N ILE A 234 14.07 -17.04 21.69
CA ILE A 234 14.09 -17.95 20.53
C ILE A 234 14.37 -19.39 20.98
N SER A 235 15.26 -19.58 21.96
CA SER A 235 15.54 -20.92 22.51
C SER A 235 14.35 -21.52 23.27
N ALA A 236 13.49 -20.68 23.85
CA ALA A 236 12.32 -21.12 24.62
C ALA A 236 11.07 -21.34 23.74
N THR A 237 10.88 -20.52 22.71
CA THR A 237 9.69 -20.51 21.86
C THR A 237 10.06 -20.82 20.42
N LYS A 238 9.52 -21.92 19.87
CA LYS A 238 9.65 -22.22 18.43
C LYS A 238 8.78 -21.24 17.63
N ASN A 239 9.39 -20.52 16.69
CA ASN A 239 8.76 -19.54 15.77
C ASN A 239 8.46 -18.17 16.41
N VAL A 240 9.51 -17.39 16.66
CA VAL A 240 9.39 -15.99 17.11
C VAL A 240 9.14 -15.08 15.90
N ILE A 241 8.05 -14.31 15.93
CA ILE A 241 7.68 -13.39 14.85
C ILE A 241 8.33 -12.03 15.10
N PHE A 242 9.02 -11.51 14.08
CA PHE A 242 9.50 -10.15 14.01
C PHE A 242 8.52 -9.26 13.25
N THR A 243 8.26 -8.07 13.79
CA THR A 243 7.58 -6.99 13.08
C THR A 243 8.35 -5.70 13.26
N GLY A 244 8.76 -5.05 12.16
CA GLY A 244 9.58 -3.84 12.23
C GLY A 244 9.26 -2.83 11.14
N ILE A 245 9.48 -1.56 11.43
CA ILE A 245 9.42 -0.44 10.51
C ILE A 245 10.85 0.08 10.31
N GLY A 246 11.24 0.20 9.05
CA GLY A 246 12.62 0.48 8.70
C GLY A 246 12.79 0.69 7.21
N GLU A 247 14.00 1.04 6.82
CA GLU A 247 14.39 1.24 5.43
C GLU A 247 14.96 -0.06 4.85
N ILE A 248 14.55 -0.41 3.64
CA ILE A 248 15.14 -1.54 2.91
C ILE A 248 16.33 -1.05 2.10
N ARG A 249 17.48 -1.68 2.30
CA ARG A 249 18.70 -1.46 1.54
C ARG A 249 19.03 -2.73 0.76
N LYS A 250 19.53 -2.58 -0.46
CA LYS A 250 20.07 -3.69 -1.23
C LYS A 250 21.55 -3.80 -0.90
N ARG A 251 22.05 -5.00 -0.61
CA ARG A 251 23.48 -5.22 -0.47
C ARG A 251 24.09 -5.30 -1.86
N GLU A 252 25.19 -4.58 -2.10
CA GLU A 252 25.85 -4.60 -3.42
C GLU A 252 26.50 -5.95 -3.73
N GLU A 253 26.86 -6.73 -2.70
CA GLU A 253 27.62 -7.99 -2.83
C GLU A 253 26.77 -9.26 -2.87
N SER A 254 25.47 -9.18 -2.55
CA SER A 254 24.56 -10.33 -2.59
C SER A 254 23.13 -9.87 -2.88
N ASP A 255 22.34 -10.69 -3.59
CA ASP A 255 20.92 -10.41 -3.90
C ASP A 255 20.00 -10.48 -2.65
N SER A 256 20.57 -10.23 -1.49
CA SER A 256 19.91 -10.17 -0.18
C SER A 256 19.60 -8.72 0.19
N PHE A 257 18.44 -8.52 0.80
CA PHE A 257 18.05 -7.22 1.34
C PHE A 257 18.52 -7.07 2.79
N ASP A 258 19.03 -5.90 3.12
CA ASP A 258 19.29 -5.44 4.48
C ASP A 258 18.12 -4.53 4.91
N PHE A 259 17.74 -4.59 6.19
CA PHE A 259 16.65 -3.79 6.74
C PHE A 259 17.17 -2.97 7.92
N ALA A 260 17.25 -1.66 7.75
CA ALA A 260 17.77 -0.74 8.77
C ALA A 260 16.62 -0.21 9.65
N VAL A 261 16.71 -0.45 10.95
CA VAL A 261 15.76 0.10 11.94
C VAL A 261 16.42 1.25 12.68
N PHE A 262 15.74 2.39 12.76
CA PHE A 262 16.30 3.62 13.32
C PHE A 262 15.85 3.93 14.76
N ASN A 263 14.70 3.42 15.21
CA ASN A 263 14.23 3.64 16.59
C ASN A 263 13.81 2.34 17.26
N GLY A 264 13.99 2.27 18.58
CA GLY A 264 13.59 1.14 19.40
C GLY A 264 12.10 0.84 19.41
N GLN A 265 11.28 1.88 19.27
CA GLN A 265 9.81 1.75 19.18
C GLN A 265 9.32 1.31 17.80
N ASP A 266 10.21 1.27 16.81
CA ASP A 266 9.85 0.94 15.43
C ASP A 266 9.87 -0.57 15.19
N PHE A 267 10.16 -1.41 16.19
CA PHE A 267 10.06 -2.86 16.09
C PHE A 267 9.45 -3.52 17.32
N GLU A 268 8.85 -4.68 17.11
CA GLU A 268 8.24 -5.54 18.11
C GLU A 268 8.59 -7.00 17.80
N ILE A 269 8.74 -7.79 18.85
CA ILE A 269 9.01 -9.23 18.80
C ILE A 269 7.83 -9.91 19.45
N ASP A 270 7.05 -10.67 18.68
CA ASP A 270 5.85 -11.35 19.17
C ASP A 270 4.82 -10.39 19.85
N LYS A 271 4.62 -9.20 19.26
CA LYS A 271 3.85 -8.05 19.80
C LYS A 271 4.41 -7.43 21.09
N MET A 272 5.58 -7.86 21.53
CA MET A 272 6.24 -7.32 22.71
C MET A 272 7.37 -6.39 22.31
N ASP A 273 7.45 -5.26 22.99
CA ASP A 273 8.61 -4.39 22.97
C ASP A 273 9.80 -5.13 23.60
N LEU A 274 11.01 -4.97 23.05
CA LEU A 274 12.22 -5.57 23.57
C LEU A 274 12.43 -5.28 25.07
N ARG A 275 12.00 -4.10 25.53
CA ARG A 275 12.08 -3.72 26.97
C ARG A 275 11.18 -4.56 27.85
N VAL A 276 10.02 -4.97 27.35
CA VAL A 276 9.10 -5.87 28.06
C VAL A 276 9.68 -7.28 28.06
N LEU A 277 10.25 -7.69 26.92
CA LEU A 277 10.90 -8.99 26.74
C LEU A 277 12.13 -9.16 27.66
N ALA A 278 12.80 -8.06 27.98
CA ALA A 278 13.91 -8.03 28.93
C ALA A 278 13.49 -8.15 30.40
N ASN A 279 12.20 -8.01 30.71
CA ASN A 279 11.68 -8.09 32.08
C ASN A 279 10.78 -9.33 32.26
N PRO A 280 11.35 -10.53 32.46
CA PRO A 280 10.61 -11.79 32.51
C PRO A 280 9.71 -11.98 33.74
N TYR A 281 9.64 -11.00 34.64
CA TYR A 281 8.79 -11.03 35.85
C TYR A 281 7.78 -9.88 35.85
N ARG A 282 6.61 -10.13 35.24
CA ARG A 282 5.35 -9.51 35.62
C ARG A 282 4.20 -10.48 35.42
#